data_AF-A0A518SEQ4-F1
#
_entry.id   AF-A0A518SEQ4-F1
#
_cell.length_a   1.000
_cell.length_b   1.000
_cell.length_c   1.000
_cell.angle_alpha   90.00
_cell.angle_beta   90.00
_cell.angle_gamma   90.00
#
_symmetry.space_group_name_H-M   'P 1'
#
loop_
_entity.id
_entity.type
_entity.pdbx_description
1 polymer ?
#
loop_
_entity_poly.entity_id
_entity_poly.type
_entity_poly.pdbx_seq_one_letter_code
_entity_poly.pdbx_strand_id
1 'polypeptide(L)'
;MRDNLDSALPVSTNRGSKNLYYHQISDCHNAVGAPASTLPELFDYEKAPPNSPAWDPLYYFVEHDLQEILDRYTERIREALRSWTERGDVQKIANNMDSMLTQCQFRTDRLDERRQQNAELYADV
;
A
#
# COMPACT_ATOMS: atom_id res chain seq x y z
N MET A 1 -15.36 -15.67 5.48
CA MET A 1 -14.06 -15.20 6.01
C MET A 1 -13.07 -16.33 5.80
N ARG A 2 -11.89 -16.09 5.23
CA ARG A 2 -10.81 -17.08 5.25
C ARG A 2 -10.23 -17.08 6.66
N ASP A 3 -10.16 -18.25 7.29
CA ASP A 3 -9.70 -18.38 8.67
C ASP A 3 -8.17 -18.27 8.79
N ASN A 4 -7.44 -18.43 7.68
CA ASN A 4 -5.99 -18.31 7.60
C ASN A 4 -5.58 -17.46 6.37
N LEU A 5 -4.54 -16.65 6.52
CA LEU A 5 -3.88 -15.89 5.45
C LEU A 5 -2.57 -16.58 5.07
N ASP A 6 -2.28 -16.70 3.78
CA ASP A 6 -0.99 -17.15 3.26
C ASP A 6 -0.07 -15.95 3.00
N SER A 7 0.24 -15.25 4.09
CA SER A 7 1.09 -14.07 4.06
C SER A 7 2.58 -14.44 3.98
N ALA A 8 3.27 -13.93 2.96
CA ALA A 8 4.72 -14.00 2.85
C ALA A 8 5.46 -13.08 3.86
N LEU A 9 4.76 -12.13 4.48
CA LEU A 9 5.30 -11.25 5.51
C LEU A 9 5.51 -12.01 6.84
N PRO A 10 6.71 -11.98 7.45
CA PRO A 10 6.93 -12.57 8.77
C PRO A 10 6.17 -11.81 9.88
N VAL A 11 5.77 -12.50 10.95
CA VAL A 11 5.04 -11.87 12.07
C VAL A 11 5.96 -11.10 13.05
N SER A 12 7.19 -11.56 13.26
CA SER A 12 8.01 -11.07 14.39
C SER A 12 9.47 -10.71 14.05
N THR A 13 9.85 -10.68 12.77
CA THR A 13 11.21 -10.24 12.38
C THR A 13 11.28 -8.72 12.25
N ASN A 14 12.49 -8.17 12.11
CA ASN A 14 12.71 -6.74 11.85
C ASN A 14 12.17 -6.26 10.49
N ARG A 15 11.76 -7.19 9.61
CA ARG A 15 11.15 -6.91 8.30
C ARG A 15 9.65 -7.25 8.25
N GLY A 16 9.11 -7.73 9.36
CA GLY A 16 7.73 -8.21 9.50
C GLY A 16 6.82 -7.23 10.24
N SER A 17 5.59 -7.63 10.50
CA SER A 17 4.63 -6.90 11.33
C SER A 17 3.66 -7.86 12.00
N LYS A 18 3.05 -7.48 13.13
CA LYS A 18 1.91 -8.21 13.71
C LYS A 18 0.56 -7.65 13.26
N ASN A 19 0.55 -6.56 12.52
CA ASN A 19 -0.68 -5.90 12.10
C ASN A 19 -1.35 -6.71 10.97
N LEU A 20 -2.58 -7.16 11.24
CA LEU A 20 -3.37 -7.99 10.34
C LEU A 20 -3.54 -7.38 8.94
N TYR A 21 -3.65 -6.06 8.85
CA TYR A 21 -3.84 -5.38 7.57
C TYR A 21 -2.65 -5.59 6.62
N TYR A 22 -1.41 -5.58 7.12
CA TYR A 22 -0.23 -5.90 6.29
C TYR A 22 -0.22 -7.36 5.83
N HIS A 23 -0.69 -8.27 6.67
CA HIS A 23 -0.82 -9.67 6.29
C HIS A 23 -1.91 -9.88 5.24
N GLN A 24 -2.99 -9.10 5.25
CA GLN A 24 -4.02 -9.14 4.21
C GLN A 24 -3.47 -8.65 2.85
N ILE A 25 -2.68 -7.58 2.85
CA ILE A 25 -2.00 -7.13 1.64
C ILE A 25 -1.02 -8.20 1.15
N SER A 26 -0.21 -8.75 2.05
CA SER A 26 0.77 -9.79 1.72
C SER A 26 0.12 -11.04 1.16
N ASP A 27 -0.99 -11.53 1.73
CA ASP A 27 -1.79 -12.65 1.20
C ASP A 27 -2.31 -12.36 -0.21
N CYS A 28 -2.88 -11.16 -0.43
CA CYS A 28 -3.37 -10.74 -1.74
C CYS A 28 -2.25 -10.69 -2.78
N HIS A 29 -1.08 -10.17 -2.41
CA HIS A 29 0.08 -10.09 -3.31
C HIS A 29 0.64 -11.48 -3.61
N ASN A 30 0.79 -12.32 -2.58
CA ASN A 30 1.33 -13.66 -2.69
C ASN A 30 0.47 -14.57 -3.58
N ALA A 31 -0.86 -14.40 -3.53
CA ALA A 31 -1.81 -15.15 -4.36
C ALA A 31 -1.61 -14.97 -5.87
N VAL A 32 -0.99 -13.86 -6.29
CA VAL A 32 -0.72 -13.55 -7.71
C VAL A 32 0.78 -13.41 -8.02
N GLY A 33 1.66 -13.80 -7.10
CA GLY A 33 3.12 -13.69 -7.27
C GLY A 33 3.67 -12.25 -7.26
N ALA A 34 2.92 -11.28 -6.75
CA ALA A 34 3.40 -9.92 -6.56
C ALA A 34 4.35 -9.81 -5.35
N PRO A 35 5.21 -8.77 -5.29
CA PRO A 35 6.11 -8.55 -4.15
C PRO A 35 5.34 -8.45 -2.82
N ALA A 36 5.62 -9.36 -1.88
CA ALA A 36 4.81 -9.56 -0.68
C ALA A 36 5.61 -9.76 0.62
N SER A 37 6.94 -9.72 0.57
CA SER A 37 7.81 -10.28 1.62
C SER A 37 8.30 -9.26 2.65
N THR A 38 8.15 -7.97 2.36
CA THR A 38 8.53 -6.87 3.25
C THR A 38 7.51 -5.74 3.22
N LEU A 39 7.40 -4.96 4.30
CA LEU A 39 6.45 -3.86 4.34
C LEU A 39 6.58 -2.86 3.18
N PRO A 40 7.77 -2.40 2.74
CA PRO A 40 7.87 -1.50 1.59
C PRO A 40 7.42 -2.12 0.26
N GLU A 41 7.57 -3.44 0.08
CA GLU A 41 7.09 -4.13 -1.13
C GLU A 41 5.56 -4.13 -1.21
N LEU A 42 4.87 -4.19 -0.06
CA LEU A 42 3.40 -4.13 0.00
C LEU A 42 2.84 -2.81 -0.56
N PHE A 43 3.65 -1.75 -0.52
CA PHE A 43 3.29 -0.40 -1.00
C PHE A 43 4.14 0.01 -2.20
N ASP A 44 4.66 -0.93 -2.99
CA ASP A 44 5.23 -0.64 -4.31
C ASP A 44 4.08 -0.55 -5.33
N TYR A 45 3.50 0.64 -5.49
CA TYR A 45 2.31 0.87 -6.32
C TYR A 45 2.53 0.65 -7.83
N GLU A 46 3.79 0.55 -8.28
CA GLU A 46 4.10 0.14 -9.66
C GLU A 46 3.92 -1.38 -9.86
N LYS A 47 3.81 -2.14 -8.77
CA LYS A 47 3.66 -3.60 -8.75
C LYS A 47 2.57 -4.06 -7.78
N ALA A 48 1.68 -3.16 -7.35
CA ALA A 48 0.57 -3.54 -6.50
C ALA A 48 -0.54 -4.14 -7.38
N PRO A 49 -1.02 -5.36 -7.12
CA PRO A 49 -2.16 -5.93 -7.83
C PRO A 49 -3.38 -5.00 -7.80
N PRO A 50 -4.24 -5.03 -8.84
CA PRO A 50 -5.42 -4.16 -8.92
C PRO A 50 -6.40 -4.34 -7.75
N ASN A 51 -6.46 -5.54 -7.18
CA ASN A 51 -7.34 -5.89 -6.06
C ASN A 51 -6.64 -5.77 -4.69
N SER A 52 -5.42 -5.25 -4.63
CA SER A 52 -4.68 -5.15 -3.37
C SER A 52 -5.34 -4.15 -2.41
N PRO A 53 -5.50 -4.48 -1.11
CA PRO A 53 -5.90 -3.53 -0.08
C PRO A 53 -4.91 -2.36 0.10
N ALA A 54 -3.70 -2.44 -0.46
CA ALA A 54 -2.70 -1.38 -0.37
C ALA A 54 -3.15 -0.08 -1.05
N TRP A 55 -4.14 -0.13 -1.96
CA TRP A 55 -4.71 1.06 -2.58
C TRP A 55 -5.62 1.86 -1.65
N ASP A 56 -6.27 1.22 -0.68
CA ASP A 56 -7.29 1.82 0.19
C ASP A 56 -6.79 3.09 0.93
N PRO A 57 -5.56 3.12 1.48
CA PRO A 57 -5.04 4.32 2.11
C PRO A 57 -4.89 5.49 1.13
N LEU A 58 -4.55 5.23 -0.14
CA LEU A 58 -4.44 6.30 -1.15
C LEU A 58 -5.81 6.93 -1.42
N TYR A 59 -6.86 6.11 -1.56
CA TYR A 59 -8.24 6.59 -1.71
C TYR A 59 -8.68 7.39 -0.49
N TYR A 60 -8.42 6.88 0.72
CA TYR A 60 -8.72 7.59 1.96
C TYR A 60 -8.09 9.00 1.97
N PHE A 61 -6.82 9.10 1.58
CA PHE A 61 -6.15 10.40 1.55
C PHE A 61 -6.71 11.34 0.47
N VAL A 62 -7.07 10.85 -0.71
CA VAL A 62 -7.72 11.68 -1.73
C VAL A 62 -9.08 12.17 -1.23
N GLU A 63 -9.88 11.30 -0.62
CA GLU A 63 -11.25 11.63 -0.21
C GLU A 63 -11.32 12.53 1.04
N HIS A 64 -10.39 12.35 1.98
CA HIS A 64 -10.46 12.99 3.31
C HIS A 64 -9.42 14.08 3.55
N ASP A 65 -8.28 14.09 2.84
CA ASP A 65 -7.13 14.94 3.16
C ASP A 65 -6.95 16.14 2.20
N LEU A 66 -7.83 16.29 1.19
CA LEU A 66 -7.70 17.32 0.15
C LEU A 66 -8.10 18.75 0.55
N GLN A 67 -8.66 19.00 1.76
CA GLN A 67 -9.05 20.36 2.14
C GLN A 67 -7.97 21.20 2.85
N GLU A 68 -6.88 20.62 3.38
CA GLU A 68 -5.86 21.41 4.08
C GLU A 68 -4.42 20.95 3.83
N ILE A 69 -3.73 21.67 2.91
CA ILE A 69 -2.27 21.88 2.85
C ILE A 69 -1.42 20.74 2.22
N LEU A 70 -1.14 20.87 0.92
CA LEU A 70 -0.20 20.02 0.15
C LEU A 70 1.26 20.12 0.62
N ASP A 71 1.67 21.22 1.26
CA ASP A 71 3.09 21.52 1.57
C ASP A 71 3.75 20.59 2.60
N ARG A 72 2.99 19.73 3.30
CA ARG A 72 3.51 18.79 4.32
C ARG A 72 2.97 17.37 4.18
N TYR A 73 2.59 17.00 2.97
CA TYR A 73 1.81 15.80 2.74
C TYR A 73 2.54 14.49 3.09
N THR A 74 3.82 14.34 2.72
CA THR A 74 4.65 13.19 3.11
C THR A 74 4.80 13.06 4.65
N GLU A 75 4.81 14.18 5.38
CA GLU A 75 4.88 14.18 6.85
C GLU A 75 3.55 13.73 7.48
N ARG A 76 2.40 14.08 6.87
CA ARG A 76 1.08 13.58 7.30
C ARG A 76 0.96 12.08 7.07
N ILE A 77 1.37 11.58 5.90
CA ILE A 77 1.40 10.13 5.63
C ILE A 77 2.27 9.44 6.68
N ARG A 78 3.45 9.98 6.98
CA ARG A 78 4.33 9.42 8.03
C ARG A 78 3.65 9.41 9.39
N GLU A 79 2.97 10.47 9.78
CA GLU A 79 2.27 10.54 11.06
C GLU A 79 1.11 9.53 11.12
N ALA A 80 0.33 9.41 10.04
CA ALA A 80 -0.69 8.38 9.93
C ALA A 80 -0.09 6.98 10.05
N LEU A 81 0.99 6.68 9.32
CA LEU A 81 1.71 5.41 9.38
C LEU A 81 2.28 5.10 10.76
N ARG A 82 2.80 6.09 11.50
CA ARG A 82 3.33 5.87 12.86
C ARG A 82 2.32 5.22 13.81
N SER A 83 1.02 5.44 13.57
CA SER A 83 -0.03 4.86 14.42
C SER A 83 -0.27 3.36 14.21
N TRP A 84 0.16 2.78 13.08
CA TRP A 84 -0.11 1.37 12.74
C TRP A 84 1.09 0.60 12.16
N THR A 85 2.22 1.25 11.91
CA THR A 85 3.48 0.62 11.47
C THR A 85 4.40 0.40 12.66
N GLU A 86 4.41 -0.83 13.18
CA GLU A 86 5.21 -1.19 14.36
C GLU A 86 6.72 -1.08 14.13
N ARG A 87 7.19 -1.47 12.94
CA ARG A 87 8.60 -1.61 12.54
C ARG A 87 8.70 -1.53 11.02
N GLY A 88 9.89 -1.30 10.48
CA GLY A 88 10.14 -1.20 9.04
C GLY A 88 10.39 0.22 8.55
N ASP A 89 10.64 0.36 7.24
CA ASP A 89 11.03 1.63 6.62
C ASP A 89 9.79 2.50 6.34
N VAL A 90 9.23 3.10 7.40
CA VAL A 90 8.07 4.01 7.36
C VAL A 90 8.31 5.14 6.36
N GLN A 91 9.54 5.65 6.30
CA GLN A 91 9.92 6.69 5.36
C GLN A 91 9.72 6.23 3.91
N LYS A 92 10.21 5.03 3.58
CA LYS A 92 10.06 4.48 2.24
C LYS A 92 8.61 4.23 1.86
N ILE A 93 7.79 3.70 2.78
CA ILE A 93 6.35 3.53 2.56
C ILE A 93 5.69 4.89 2.27
N ALA A 94 5.95 5.89 3.11
CA ALA A 94 5.40 7.22 2.92
C ALA A 94 5.80 7.84 1.59
N ASN A 95 7.07 7.67 1.19
CA ASN A 95 7.56 8.15 -0.11
C ASN A 95 6.86 7.46 -1.28
N ASN A 96 6.62 6.14 -1.20
CA ASN A 96 5.90 5.42 -2.25
C ASN A 96 4.45 5.92 -2.37
N MET A 97 3.77 6.13 -1.23
CA MET A 97 2.41 6.66 -1.20
C MET A 97 2.32 8.07 -1.79
N ASP A 98 3.20 8.96 -1.34
CA ASP A 98 3.30 10.34 -1.82
C ASP A 98 3.61 10.41 -3.32
N SER A 99 4.55 9.58 -3.80
CA SER A 99 4.87 9.48 -5.21
C SER A 99 3.66 9.05 -6.04
N MET A 100 2.95 7.99 -5.62
CA MET A 100 1.79 7.50 -6.37
C MET A 100 0.65 8.52 -6.40
N LEU A 101 0.38 9.18 -5.27
CA LEU A 101 -0.63 10.22 -5.19
C LEU A 101 -0.29 11.44 -6.05
N THR A 102 0.97 11.86 -6.04
CA THR A 102 1.46 12.95 -6.90
C THR A 102 1.32 12.60 -8.38
N GLN A 103 1.72 11.39 -8.78
CA GLN A 103 1.58 10.91 -10.16
C GLN A 103 0.10 10.86 -10.60
N CYS A 104 -0.78 10.43 -9.71
CA CYS A 104 -2.23 10.39 -9.94
C CYS A 104 -2.91 11.74 -9.68
N GLN A 105 -2.13 12.80 -9.45
CA GLN A 105 -2.64 14.17 -9.23
C GLN A 105 -3.69 14.26 -8.13
N PHE A 106 -3.59 13.40 -7.11
CA PHE A 106 -4.54 13.30 -6.01
C PHE A 106 -5.99 13.14 -6.48
N ARG A 107 -6.24 12.29 -7.48
CA ARG A 107 -7.58 11.98 -7.96
C ARG A 107 -7.88 10.49 -7.93
N THR A 108 -9.09 10.14 -7.50
CA THR A 108 -9.55 8.76 -7.41
C THR A 108 -9.65 8.09 -8.78
N ASP A 109 -10.11 8.82 -9.81
CA ASP A 109 -10.20 8.30 -11.17
C ASP A 109 -8.83 7.96 -11.79
N ARG A 110 -7.78 8.75 -11.47
CA ARG A 110 -6.40 8.46 -11.87
C ARG A 110 -5.80 7.28 -11.11
N LEU A 111 -6.15 7.11 -9.82
CA LEU A 111 -5.79 5.92 -9.06
C LEU A 111 -6.45 4.67 -9.66
N ASP A 112 -7.72 4.76 -10.08
CA ASP A 112 -8.41 3.69 -10.77
C ASP A 112 -7.74 3.32 -12.10
N GLU A 113 -7.39 4.32 -12.93
CA GLU A 113 -6.65 4.11 -14.17
C GLU A 113 -5.34 3.38 -13.92
N ARG A 114 -4.54 3.83 -12.94
CA ARG A 114 -3.26 3.19 -12.60
C ARG A 114 -3.47 1.77 -12.08
N ARG A 115 -4.43 1.57 -11.18
CA ARG A 115 -4.79 0.27 -10.64
C ARG A 115 -5.18 -0.69 -11.76
N GLN A 116 -5.96 -0.23 -12.74
CA GLN A 116 -6.34 -1.03 -13.90
C GLN A 116 -5.16 -1.34 -14.82
N GLN A 117 -4.22 -0.40 -15.02
CA GLN A 117 -2.98 -0.67 -15.77
C GLN A 117 -2.17 -1.79 -15.11
N ASN A 118 -2.09 -1.82 -13.77
CA ASN A 118 -1.40 -2.89 -13.06
C ASN A 118 -2.06 -4.28 -13.26
N ALA A 119 -3.33 -4.34 -13.67
CA ALA A 119 -3.96 -5.63 -13.99
C ALA A 119 -3.24 -6.35 -15.15
N GLU A 120 -2.63 -5.61 -16.07
CA GLU A 120 -1.85 -6.17 -17.18
C GLU A 120 -0.62 -6.96 -16.69
N LEU A 121 -0.08 -6.63 -15.51
CA LEU A 121 1.05 -7.34 -14.90
C LEU A 121 0.66 -8.73 -14.38
N TYR A 122 -0.63 -8.99 -14.19
CA TYR A 122 -1.17 -10.20 -13.56
C TYR A 122 -2.21 -10.91 -14.42
N ALA A 123 -2.32 -10.56 -15.71
CA ALA A 123 -3.33 -11.11 -16.61
C ALA A 123 -3.18 -12.62 -16.88
N ASP A 124 -1.98 -13.17 -16.64
CA ASP A 124 -1.61 -14.57 -16.88
C ASP A 124 -1.52 -15.43 -15.61
N VAL A 125 -2.01 -14.93 -14.46
CA VAL A 125 -1.93 -15.61 -13.16
C VAL A 125 -3.24 -16.30 -12.78
#